data_AF-A0A9D5NWP1-F1
#
_entry.id   AF-A0A9D5NWP1-F1
#
_cell.length_a   1.000
_cell.length_b   1.000
_cell.length_c   1.000
_cell.angle_alpha   90.00
_cell.angle_beta   90.00
_cell.angle_gamma   90.00
#
_symmetry.space_group_name_H-M   'P 1'
#
loop_
_entity.id
_entity.type
_entity.pdbx_description
1 polymer ?
#
loop_
_entity_poly.entity_id
_entity_poly.type
_entity_poly.pdbx_seq_one_letter_code
_entity_poly.pdbx_strand_id
1 'polypeptide(L)'
;MAEVVWNKQAENEWRKKMLYGLDEFGQTTAIRFVQRTNDIVKIIRKHPKAGLREPLLRNKKKIYRYFHLVGSLKLLYYYVESSDTIRIADIWDSRREPSKLQKRI
;
A
#
# COMPACT_ATOMS: atom_id res chain seq x y z
N MET A 1 -17.23 -7.80 5.68
CA MET A 1 -16.21 -6.89 5.12
C MET A 1 -14.88 -7.51 5.44
N ALA A 2 -13.97 -7.60 4.47
CA ALA A 2 -12.70 -8.27 4.64
C ALA A 2 -11.89 -7.68 5.82
N GLU A 3 -11.15 -8.54 6.52
CA GLU A 3 -10.21 -8.13 7.56
C GLU A 3 -8.97 -7.53 6.90
N VAL A 4 -8.47 -6.40 7.39
CA VAL A 4 -7.24 -5.77 6.87
C VAL A 4 -6.12 -5.94 7.90
N VAL A 5 -5.09 -6.68 7.51
CA VAL A 5 -3.91 -6.95 8.33
C VAL A 5 -2.71 -6.26 7.70
N TRP A 6 -1.98 -5.49 8.51
CA TRP A 6 -0.75 -4.83 8.09
C TRP A 6 0.45 -5.70 8.45
N ASN A 7 1.34 -5.91 7.49
CA ASN A 7 2.65 -6.47 7.82
C ASN A 7 3.50 -5.38 8.51
N LYS A 8 4.35 -5.79 9.46
CA LYS A 8 5.24 -4.87 10.22
C LYS A 8 6.06 -3.95 9.31
N GLN A 9 6.54 -4.45 8.17
CA GLN A 9 7.27 -3.66 7.19
C GLN A 9 6.41 -2.55 6.58
N ALA A 10 5.17 -2.85 6.22
CA ALA A 10 4.24 -1.88 5.65
C ALA A 10 3.90 -0.77 6.64
N GLU A 11 3.67 -1.15 7.91
CA GLU A 11 3.42 -0.21 8.99
C GLU A 11 4.61 0.73 9.22
N ASN A 12 5.83 0.18 9.25
CA ASN A 12 7.06 0.95 9.40
C ASN A 12 7.28 1.93 8.24
N GLU A 13 7.09 1.49 7.00
CA GLU A 13 7.20 2.41 5.85
C GLU A 13 6.10 3.47 5.87
N TRP A 14 4.87 3.09 6.18
CA TRP A 14 3.76 4.05 6.26
C TRP A 14 4.10 5.16 7.25
N ARG A 15 4.59 4.80 8.44
CA ARG A 15 5.02 5.76 9.47
C ARG A 15 6.18 6.61 8.97
N LYS A 16 7.20 6.01 8.34
CA LYS A 16 8.36 6.72 7.79
C LYS A 16 7.95 7.73 6.73
N LYS A 17 7.06 7.35 5.81
CA LYS A 17 6.58 8.23 4.73
C LYS A 17 5.68 9.34 5.26
N MET A 18 4.85 9.05 6.26
CA MET A 18 4.05 10.07 6.95
C MET A 18 4.95 11.10 7.64
N LEU A 19 5.94 10.65 8.43
CA LEU A 19 6.87 11.55 9.13
C LEU A 19 7.71 12.37 8.16
N TYR A 20 8.25 11.75 7.11
CA TYR A 20 8.96 12.49 6.05
C TYR A 20 8.06 13.52 5.36
N GLY A 21 6.81 13.15 5.08
CA GLY A 21 5.81 14.04 4.50
C GLY A 21 5.52 15.25 5.39
N LEU A 22 5.48 15.03 6.71
CA LEU A 22 5.29 16.07 7.71
C LEU A 22 6.50 17.02 7.79
N ASP A 23 7.69 16.46 7.85
CA ASP A 23 8.95 17.21 8.03
C ASP A 23 9.28 18.08 6.81
N GLU A 24 9.18 17.52 5.61
CA GLU A 24 9.62 18.20 4.38
C GLU A 24 8.53 19.06 3.73
N PHE A 25 7.26 18.69 3.89
CA PHE A 25 6.14 19.30 3.17
C PHE A 25 5.00 19.79 4.07
N GLY A 26 5.19 19.72 5.39
CA GLY A 26 4.26 20.24 6.39
C GLY A 26 3.01 19.38 6.64
N GLN A 27 2.23 19.82 7.62
CA GLN A 27 1.08 19.10 8.16
C GLN A 27 0.01 18.75 7.12
N THR A 28 -0.29 19.67 6.20
CA THR A 28 -1.32 19.46 5.18
C THR A 28 -1.02 18.24 4.31
N THR A 29 0.25 18.05 3.93
CA THR A 29 0.68 16.90 3.13
C THR A 29 0.56 15.59 3.90
N ALA A 30 0.99 15.59 5.16
CA ALA A 30 0.87 14.42 6.03
C ALA A 30 -0.60 14.03 6.28
N ILE A 31 -1.48 14.99 6.53
CA ILE A 31 -2.92 14.76 6.72
C ILE A 31 -3.54 14.14 5.47
N ARG A 32 -3.24 14.68 4.28
CA ARG A 32 -3.71 14.11 3.01
C ARG A 32 -3.24 12.68 2.81
N PHE A 33 -1.99 12.36 3.16
CA PHE A 33 -1.46 11.00 3.09
C PHE A 33 -2.22 10.02 4.01
N VAL A 34 -2.48 10.42 5.25
CA VAL A 34 -3.24 9.61 6.23
C VAL A 34 -4.68 9.41 5.77
N GLN A 35 -5.37 10.48 5.36
CA GLN A 35 -6.74 10.43 4.85
C GLN A 35 -6.85 9.50 3.64
N ARG A 36 -5.96 9.67 2.65
CA ARG A 36 -5.94 8.82 1.46
C ARG A 36 -5.70 7.36 1.79
N THR A 37 -4.81 7.07 2.74
CA THR A 37 -4.58 5.69 3.21
C THR A 37 -5.87 5.10 3.81
N ASN A 38 -6.53 5.85 4.69
CA ASN A 38 -7.76 5.40 5.34
C ASN A 38 -8.90 5.16 4.34
N ASP A 39 -9.04 6.02 3.34
CA ASP A 39 -10.06 5.87 2.29
C ASP A 39 -9.82 4.61 1.45
N ILE A 40 -8.57 4.34 1.08
CA ILE A 40 -8.21 3.10 0.38
C ILE A 40 -8.52 1.89 1.25
N VAL A 41 -8.16 1.91 2.54
CA VAL A 41 -8.47 0.81 3.47
C VAL A 41 -9.98 0.57 3.55
N LYS A 42 -10.82 1.62 3.60
CA LYS A 42 -12.28 1.49 3.56
C LYS A 42 -12.77 0.86 2.24
N ILE A 43 -12.21 1.28 1.11
CA ILE A 43 -12.56 0.76 -0.21
C ILE A 43 -12.22 -0.74 -0.30
N ILE A 44 -10.99 -1.12 0.02
CA ILE A 44 -10.55 -2.52 -0.13
C ILE A 44 -11.29 -3.46 0.83
N ARG A 45 -11.67 -3.00 2.04
CA ARG A 45 -12.52 -3.78 2.96
C ARG A 45 -13.87 -4.20 2.36
N LYS A 46 -14.44 -3.35 1.50
CA LYS A 46 -15.71 -3.61 0.80
C LYS A 46 -15.49 -4.31 -0.55
N HIS A 47 -14.42 -3.93 -1.24
CA HIS A 47 -14.10 -4.42 -2.57
C HIS A 47 -12.62 -4.84 -2.65
N PRO A 48 -12.25 -6.02 -2.11
CA PRO A 48 -10.85 -6.45 -2.03
C PRO A 48 -10.13 -6.50 -3.37
N LYS A 49 -10.87 -6.70 -4.47
CA LYS A 49 -10.34 -6.81 -5.83
C LYS A 49 -10.30 -5.46 -6.59
N ALA A 50 -10.64 -4.33 -5.96
CA ALA A 50 -10.74 -3.02 -6.61
C ALA A 50 -9.40 -2.41 -7.07
N GLY A 51 -8.29 -2.75 -6.41
CA GLY A 51 -6.97 -2.22 -6.77
C GLY A 51 -6.46 -2.76 -8.11
N LEU A 52 -5.64 -1.96 -8.79
CA LEU A 52 -4.97 -2.35 -10.03
C LEU A 52 -3.96 -3.46 -9.75
N ARG A 53 -3.78 -4.42 -10.68
CA ARG A 53 -2.75 -5.45 -10.55
C ARG A 53 -1.36 -4.82 -10.68
N GLU A 54 -0.42 -5.18 -9.80
CA GLU A 54 0.95 -4.65 -9.86
C GLU A 54 1.79 -5.45 -10.89
N PRO A 55 2.11 -4.86 -12.06
CA PRO A 55 2.79 -5.57 -13.15
C PRO A 55 4.18 -6.08 -12.76
N LEU A 56 4.90 -5.37 -11.87
CA LEU A 56 6.22 -5.79 -11.43
C LEU A 56 6.19 -7.07 -10.59
N LEU A 57 5.03 -7.43 -10.04
CA LEU A 57 4.85 -8.60 -9.16
C LEU A 57 4.02 -9.72 -9.81
N ARG A 58 3.79 -9.65 -11.13
CA ARG A 58 2.95 -10.62 -11.87
C ARG A 58 3.42 -12.08 -11.77
N ASN A 59 4.73 -12.29 -11.54
CA ASN A 59 5.34 -13.62 -11.45
C ASN A 59 5.26 -14.20 -10.03
N LYS A 60 4.74 -13.45 -9.04
CA LYS A 60 4.59 -13.95 -7.67
C LYS A 60 3.33 -14.82 -7.57
N LYS A 61 3.35 -15.81 -6.67
CA LYS A 61 2.19 -16.70 -6.43
C LYS A 61 0.91 -15.97 -6.02
N LYS A 62 1.05 -14.81 -5.36
CA LYS A 62 -0.06 -13.97 -4.91
C LYS A 62 -0.33 -12.88 -5.93
N ILE A 63 -1.62 -12.56 -6.16
CA ILE A 63 -2.02 -11.45 -7.03
C ILE A 63 -1.89 -10.15 -6.23
N TYR A 64 -0.75 -9.49 -6.37
CA TYR A 64 -0.52 -8.18 -5.78
C TYR A 64 -1.30 -7.10 -6.53
N ARG A 65 -1.90 -6.21 -5.74
CA ARG A 65 -2.66 -5.06 -6.19
C ARG A 65 -2.16 -3.79 -5.53
N TYR A 66 -2.48 -2.65 -6.13
CA TYR A 66 -2.10 -1.37 -5.57
C TYR A 66 -3.14 -0.26 -5.77
N PHE A 67 -3.00 0.77 -4.95
CA PHE A 67 -3.60 2.09 -5.14
C PHE A 67 -2.51 3.16 -5.06
N HIS A 68 -2.70 4.25 -5.81
CA HIS A 68 -1.88 5.44 -5.64
C HIS A 68 -2.29 6.21 -4.38
N LEU A 69 -1.28 6.56 -3.59
CA LEU A 69 -1.38 7.48 -2.46
C LEU A 69 -1.09 8.90 -2.96
N VAL A 70 -0.27 9.66 -2.23
CA VAL A 70 0.22 10.98 -2.64
C VAL A 70 1.50 10.86 -3.46
N GLY A 71 1.60 11.68 -4.52
CA GLY A 71 2.75 11.67 -5.43
C GLY A 71 3.00 10.29 -6.04
N SER A 72 4.25 9.83 -5.96
CA SER A 72 4.69 8.53 -6.52
C SER A 72 4.56 7.36 -5.55
N LEU A 73 3.87 7.53 -4.42
CA LEU A 73 3.69 6.45 -3.44
C LEU A 73 2.51 5.54 -3.82
N LYS A 74 2.70 4.23 -3.61
CA LYS A 74 1.71 3.19 -3.82
C LYS A 74 1.50 2.40 -2.53
N LEU A 75 0.25 2.10 -2.21
CA LEU A 75 -0.10 1.10 -1.19
C LEU A 75 -0.24 -0.25 -1.89
N LEU A 76 0.58 -1.23 -1.53
CA LEU A 76 0.59 -2.57 -2.10
C LEU A 76 -0.09 -3.55 -1.15
N TYR A 77 -0.96 -4.40 -1.70
CA TYR A 77 -1.67 -5.40 -0.94
C TYR A 77 -1.97 -6.65 -1.77
N TYR A 78 -2.38 -7.72 -1.11
CA TYR A 78 -3.01 -8.87 -1.76
C TYR A 78 -4.18 -9.37 -0.92
N TYR A 79 -5.13 -10.05 -1.58
CA TYR A 79 -6.32 -10.60 -0.95
C TYR A 79 -6.22 -12.12 -0.87
N VAL A 80 -6.54 -12.68 0.29
CA VAL A 80 -6.60 -14.12 0.57
C VAL A 80 -8.06 -14.50 0.66
N GLU A 81 -8.59 -15.12 -0.40
CA GLU A 81 -10.05 -15.38 -0.50
C GLU A 81 -10.53 -16.42 0.52
N SER A 82 -9.68 -17.38 0.87
CA SER A 82 -10.03 -18.47 1.80
C SER A 82 -10.26 -17.99 3.23
N SER A 83 -9.69 -16.84 3.61
CA SER A 83 -9.81 -16.28 4.96
C SER A 83 -10.45 -14.90 4.99
N ASP A 84 -10.98 -14.42 3.86
CA ASP A 84 -11.48 -13.04 3.67
C ASP A 84 -10.53 -11.97 4.24
N THR A 85 -9.22 -12.14 4.01
CA THR A 85 -8.18 -11.28 4.59
C THR A 85 -7.42 -10.52 3.52
N ILE A 86 -7.31 -9.21 3.70
CA ILE A 86 -6.45 -8.32 2.92
C ILE A 86 -5.16 -8.10 3.70
N ARG A 87 -4.03 -8.42 3.08
CA ARG A 87 -2.71 -8.17 3.65
C ARG A 87 -2.06 -6.98 2.97
N ILE A 88 -1.84 -5.91 3.74
CA ILE A 88 -1.05 -4.77 3.29
C ILE A 88 0.41 -5.18 3.33
N ALA A 89 0.99 -5.32 2.14
CA ALA A 89 2.32 -5.86 1.96
C ALA A 89 3.39 -4.79 2.15
N ASP A 90 3.17 -3.59 1.61
CA ASP A 90 4.16 -2.51 1.65
C ASP A 90 3.59 -1.15 1.23
N ILE A 91 4.33 -0.08 1.53
CA ILE A 91 4.17 1.25 0.91
C ILE A 91 5.39 1.51 0.03
N TRP A 92 5.18 1.53 -1.29
CA TRP A 92 6.25 1.61 -2.28
C TRP A 92 6.35 2.98 -2.94
N ASP A 93 7.57 3.48 -3.13
CA ASP A 93 7.84 4.67 -3.94
C ASP A 93 8.22 4.26 -5.36
N SER A 94 7.36 4.56 -6.33
CA SER A 94 7.56 4.13 -7.72
C SER A 94 8.72 4.80 -8.44
N ARG A 95 9.36 5.81 -7.83
CA ARG A 95 10.60 6.43 -8.35
C ARG A 95 11.84 5.56 -8.07
N ARG A 96 11.73 4.60 -7.15
CA ARG A 96 12.82 3.66 -6.87
C ARG A 96 12.97 2.67 -8.01
N GLU A 97 14.19 2.14 -8.14
CA GLU A 97 14.52 1.10 -9.11
C GLU A 97 13.53 -0.08 -9.02
N PRO A 98 12.85 -0.46 -10.12
CA PRO A 98 11.80 -1.48 -10.11
C PRO A 98 12.23 -2.85 -9.60
N SER A 99 13.50 -3.23 -9.83
CA SER A 99 14.08 -4.50 -9.38
C SER A 99 14.05 -4.64 -7.85
N LYS A 100 14.13 -3.53 -7.12
CA LYS A 100 14.14 -3.50 -5.65
C LYS A 100 12.79 -3.88 -5.07
N LEU A 101 11.68 -3.59 -5.76
CA LEU A 101 10.36 -4.01 -5.31
C LEU A 101 10.24 -5.54 -5.34
N GLN A 102 10.69 -6.17 -6.43
CA GLN A 102 10.59 -7.62 -6.60
C GLN A 102 11.42 -8.43 -5.60
N LYS A 103 12.56 -7.87 -5.17
CA LYS A 103 13.44 -8.46 -4.14
C LYS A 103 12.89 -8.28 -2.73
N ARG A 104 12.14 -7.19 -2.50
CA ARG A 104 11.61 -6.81 -1.19
C ARG A 104 10.29 -7.50 -0.82
N ILE A 105 9.56 -8.00 -1.83
CA ILE A 105 8.27 -8.70 -1.72
C ILE A 105 8.43 -10.19 -2.03
#